data_AF-A0AAU2P2H2-F1
#
_entry.id   AF-A0AAU2P2H2-F1
#
_cell.length_a   1.000
_cell.length_b   1.000
_cell.length_c   1.000
_cell.angle_alpha   90.00
_cell.angle_beta   90.00
_cell.angle_gamma   90.00
#
_symmetry.space_group_name_H-M   'P 1'
#
loop_
_entity.id
_entity.type
_entity.pdbx_description
1 polymer ?
#
loop_
_entity_poly.entity_id
_entity_poly.type
_entity_poly.pdbx_seq_one_letter_code
_entity_poly.pdbx_strand_id
1 'polypeptide(L)'
;MSPHRRLLACLAAAAATLGGLTAAAPAAAAADSGTFNVLSYNVAGLPEAISSAPTPRESSTTTIGQRIAPYDIVQVQEDFNYHAYLYAADTAHAYRTATSGGAGIGSGLNTLSKISYDGDDFERSGWNSCQLDSGDCLTPKGFTFMRERLSEGVYVDFYNLHTNAGTSDGDLASRADNLNQLSAFIQSHSAGNAVVVMGDTNTRYTRSGDTIAEFAAANGLTDPWVQLIRGGVAPTKGSDALVCDQTGTTVPNTCEVVDKVLYRSSKLVSLNATSYNNEHAKFLESGTNLMLSDHDPITVGFTWSRNSAFQLSDQFGGPHGNYFNDINSVPAGARATTVSLRAGSRVDQMALTLSNGTTLAHGGTGGTASSLTLGSGEYVTSTQLCQGVKDSQTRIFYTKFTTNLGRTLAGGTSTSDCVTRTAPSGWQIAGFHGRTGDEVDKIGFIYTQR
;
A
#
# COMPACT_ATOMS: atom_id res chain seq x y z
N MET A 1 -22.39 -29.51 75.95
CA MET A 1 -21.67 -30.71 75.46
C MET A 1 -20.59 -30.30 74.47
N SER A 2 -19.35 -30.53 74.86
CA SER A 2 -18.15 -30.75 74.04
C SER A 2 -17.36 -31.83 74.83
N PRO A 3 -16.42 -32.65 74.28
CA PRO A 3 -15.29 -32.07 73.54
C PRO A 3 -14.50 -32.96 72.52
N HIS A 4 -13.55 -32.31 71.86
CA HIS A 4 -12.18 -32.76 71.49
C HIS A 4 -11.85 -33.72 70.32
N ARG A 5 -10.84 -33.24 69.53
CA ARG A 5 -9.74 -33.96 68.85
C ARG A 5 -10.15 -34.82 67.63
N ARG A 6 -9.45 -34.85 66.48
CA ARG A 6 -8.09 -34.43 66.02
C ARG A 6 -8.25 -33.83 64.58
N LEU A 7 -7.25 -33.37 63.81
CA LEU A 7 -5.77 -33.34 63.90
C LEU A 7 -5.25 -32.00 63.29
N LEU A 8 -4.13 -31.99 62.55
CA LEU A 8 -3.56 -30.91 61.73
C LEU A 8 -3.18 -31.45 60.34
N ALA A 9 -3.19 -30.59 59.32
CA ALA A 9 -2.22 -30.61 58.22
C ALA A 9 -2.13 -29.21 57.58
N CYS A 10 -1.08 -28.45 57.92
CA CYS A 10 -0.75 -27.21 57.21
C CYS A 10 0.13 -27.54 56.00
N LEU A 11 -0.31 -27.20 54.79
CA LEU A 11 0.52 -27.18 53.59
C LEU A 11 0.73 -25.72 53.16
N ALA A 12 1.83 -25.13 53.60
CA ALA A 12 2.29 -23.83 53.10
C ALA A 12 3.00 -24.03 51.76
N ALA A 13 2.29 -23.74 50.65
CA ALA A 13 2.90 -23.73 49.32
C ALA A 13 3.71 -22.44 49.13
N ALA A 14 5.04 -22.54 49.19
CA ALA A 14 5.93 -21.44 48.84
C ALA A 14 5.96 -21.27 47.31
N ALA A 15 5.19 -20.32 46.79
CA ALA A 15 5.25 -19.93 45.39
C ALA A 15 6.50 -19.08 45.13
N ALA A 16 7.59 -19.72 44.70
CA ALA A 16 8.78 -19.02 44.24
C ALA A 16 8.50 -18.32 42.90
N THR A 17 8.43 -16.99 42.92
CA THR A 17 8.29 -16.17 41.71
C THR A 17 9.59 -16.18 40.92
N LEU A 18 9.72 -17.14 40.01
CA LEU A 18 10.72 -17.15 38.95
C LEU A 18 10.46 -15.95 38.03
N GLY A 19 11.06 -14.81 38.35
CA GLY A 19 11.13 -13.63 37.50
C GLY A 19 11.97 -13.93 36.27
N GLY A 20 11.33 -14.55 35.27
CA GLY A 20 11.94 -14.79 33.96
C GLY A 20 12.25 -13.46 33.29
N LEU A 21 13.53 -13.09 33.26
CA LEU A 21 14.04 -12.07 32.36
C LEU A 21 13.86 -12.57 30.92
N THR A 22 12.73 -12.20 30.31
CA THR A 22 12.55 -12.30 28.86
C THR A 22 13.49 -11.29 28.22
N ALA A 23 14.72 -11.75 27.94
CA ALA A 23 15.60 -11.06 27.01
C ALA A 23 14.87 -11.00 25.67
N ALA A 24 14.29 -9.84 25.36
CA ALA A 24 13.71 -9.60 24.05
C ALA A 24 14.81 -9.87 23.02
N ALA A 25 14.53 -10.75 22.06
CA ALA A 25 15.42 -10.94 20.94
C ALA A 25 15.67 -9.56 20.29
N PRO A 26 16.91 -9.22 19.89
CA PRO A 26 17.14 -8.00 19.14
C PRO A 26 16.17 -7.98 17.96
N ALA A 27 15.45 -6.87 17.78
CA ALA A 27 14.63 -6.70 16.58
C ALA A 27 15.54 -6.94 15.37
N ALA A 28 15.15 -7.86 14.49
CA ALA A 28 15.91 -8.13 13.28
C ALA A 28 16.08 -6.80 12.54
N ALA A 29 17.31 -6.49 12.13
CA ALA A 29 17.59 -5.23 11.45
C ALA A 29 16.67 -5.11 10.23
N ALA A 30 16.00 -3.96 10.09
CA ALA A 30 15.15 -3.69 8.94
C ALA A 30 15.93 -3.89 7.64
N ALA A 31 15.30 -4.53 6.67
CA ALA A 31 15.93 -4.77 5.38
C ALA A 31 16.02 -3.47 4.59
N ASP A 32 17.20 -3.21 4.02
CA ASP A 32 17.45 -2.03 3.19
C ASP A 32 17.32 -2.31 1.68
N SER A 33 17.14 -3.57 1.30
CA SER A 33 16.91 -4.00 -0.07
C SER A 33 16.28 -5.39 -0.10
N GLY A 34 15.66 -5.74 -1.22
CA GLY A 34 15.13 -7.08 -1.44
C GLY A 34 14.52 -7.26 -2.82
N THR A 35 13.71 -8.30 -2.95
CA THR A 35 12.94 -8.62 -4.14
C THR A 35 11.51 -8.98 -3.76
N PHE A 36 10.58 -8.74 -4.68
CA PHE A 36 9.24 -9.33 -4.65
C PHE A 36 8.77 -9.54 -6.09
N ASN A 37 7.81 -10.43 -6.32
CA ASN A 37 7.10 -10.52 -7.60
C ASN A 37 5.60 -10.26 -7.41
N VAL A 38 4.95 -9.82 -8.49
CA VAL A 38 3.52 -9.50 -8.50
C VAL A 38 2.75 -10.33 -9.51
N LEU A 39 1.44 -10.49 -9.32
CA LEU A 39 0.53 -11.01 -10.34
C LEU A 39 -0.71 -10.11 -10.45
N SER A 40 -1.02 -9.68 -11.67
CA SER A 40 -2.30 -9.10 -12.04
C SER A 40 -3.14 -10.15 -12.76
N TYR A 41 -4.40 -10.33 -12.38
CA TYR A 41 -5.26 -11.32 -13.05
C TYR A 41 -6.76 -11.01 -12.90
N ASN A 42 -7.44 -10.70 -14.01
CA ASN A 42 -8.90 -10.81 -14.07
C ASN A 42 -9.28 -12.31 -14.02
N VAL A 43 -9.98 -12.74 -12.96
CA VAL A 43 -10.33 -14.15 -12.70
C VAL A 43 -11.73 -14.54 -13.24
N ALA A 44 -12.42 -13.63 -13.92
CA ALA A 44 -13.73 -13.82 -14.54
C ALA A 44 -14.77 -14.49 -13.61
N GLY A 45 -14.84 -14.01 -12.36
CA GLY A 45 -15.66 -14.57 -11.29
C GLY A 45 -17.14 -14.14 -11.32
N LEU A 46 -17.63 -13.63 -12.44
CA LEU A 46 -19.06 -13.47 -12.72
C LEU A 46 -19.79 -14.82 -12.63
N PRO A 47 -21.10 -14.84 -12.28
CA PRO A 47 -21.90 -16.06 -12.27
C PRO A 47 -21.78 -16.86 -13.58
N GLU A 48 -21.62 -18.19 -13.47
CA GLU A 48 -21.38 -19.12 -14.60
C GLU A 48 -22.16 -18.80 -15.88
N ALA A 49 -23.47 -18.54 -15.77
CA ALA A 49 -24.37 -18.31 -16.89
C ALA A 49 -24.13 -17.00 -17.68
N ILE A 50 -23.27 -16.11 -17.17
CA ILE A 50 -22.93 -14.81 -17.78
C ILE A 50 -21.41 -14.52 -17.80
N SER A 51 -20.56 -15.50 -17.47
CA SER A 51 -19.11 -15.36 -17.65
C SER A 51 -18.71 -15.70 -19.08
N SER A 52 -17.73 -14.98 -19.61
CA SER A 52 -17.17 -15.21 -20.96
C SER A 52 -16.07 -16.27 -20.99
N ALA A 53 -15.60 -16.71 -19.82
CA ALA A 53 -14.44 -17.58 -19.70
C ALA A 53 -14.75 -19.06 -20.02
N PRO A 54 -13.81 -19.82 -20.62
CA PRO A 54 -14.14 -21.04 -21.37
C PRO A 54 -14.31 -22.32 -20.52
N THR A 55 -14.07 -22.24 -19.21
CA THR A 55 -14.07 -23.37 -18.27
C THR A 55 -15.00 -23.12 -17.08
N PRO A 56 -15.47 -24.17 -16.37
CA PRO A 56 -16.37 -24.00 -15.23
C PRO A 56 -15.78 -23.11 -14.13
N ARG A 57 -16.52 -22.11 -13.66
CA ARG A 57 -15.98 -21.06 -12.77
C ARG A 57 -15.51 -21.60 -11.43
N GLU A 58 -16.25 -22.50 -10.78
CA GLU A 58 -15.90 -23.02 -9.46
C GLU A 58 -14.55 -23.76 -9.45
N SER A 59 -14.37 -24.74 -10.34
CA SER A 59 -13.13 -25.50 -10.46
C SER A 59 -11.98 -24.62 -10.95
N SER A 60 -12.28 -23.66 -11.84
CA SER A 60 -11.27 -22.75 -12.37
C SER A 60 -10.76 -21.79 -11.30
N THR A 61 -11.64 -21.09 -10.58
CA THR A 61 -11.26 -20.18 -9.49
C THR A 61 -10.55 -20.92 -8.34
N THR A 62 -10.98 -22.15 -8.02
CA THR A 62 -10.26 -23.03 -7.08
C THR A 62 -8.82 -23.31 -7.57
N THR A 63 -8.67 -23.64 -8.85
CA THR A 63 -7.36 -23.90 -9.47
C THR A 63 -6.49 -22.65 -9.52
N ILE A 64 -7.07 -21.47 -9.78
CA ILE A 64 -6.37 -20.18 -9.72
C ILE A 64 -5.81 -19.97 -8.31
N GLY A 65 -6.62 -20.14 -7.25
CA GLY A 65 -6.19 -20.00 -5.87
C GLY A 65 -5.03 -20.92 -5.47
N GLN A 66 -4.99 -22.15 -6.01
CA GLN A 66 -3.84 -23.06 -5.83
C GLN A 66 -2.57 -22.59 -6.55
N ARG A 67 -2.71 -21.97 -7.72
CA ARG A 67 -1.58 -21.63 -8.61
C ARG A 67 -0.99 -20.24 -8.41
N ILE A 68 -1.62 -19.38 -7.60
CA ILE A 68 -1.08 -18.05 -7.28
C ILE A 68 0.01 -18.05 -6.18
N ALA A 69 0.20 -19.14 -5.44
CA ALA A 69 1.20 -19.25 -4.38
C ALA A 69 2.67 -18.82 -4.73
N PRO A 70 3.17 -18.97 -5.97
CA PRO A 70 4.52 -18.52 -6.35
C PRO A 70 4.72 -17.00 -6.44
N TYR A 71 3.65 -16.20 -6.38
CA TYR A 71 3.71 -14.73 -6.45
C TYR A 71 3.61 -14.12 -5.06
N ASP A 72 4.21 -12.95 -4.79
CA ASP A 72 4.25 -12.37 -3.45
C ASP A 72 3.09 -11.40 -3.18
N ILE A 73 2.66 -10.68 -4.22
CA ILE A 73 1.48 -9.80 -4.18
C ILE A 73 0.61 -10.09 -5.41
N VAL A 74 -0.63 -10.52 -5.18
CA VAL A 74 -1.59 -10.92 -6.21
C VAL A 74 -2.78 -9.99 -6.14
N GLN A 75 -3.03 -9.25 -7.22
CA GLN A 75 -4.21 -8.40 -7.39
C GLN A 75 -5.14 -9.01 -8.42
N VAL A 76 -6.31 -9.45 -7.95
CA VAL A 76 -7.35 -10.04 -8.78
C VAL A 76 -8.42 -9.03 -9.13
N GLN A 77 -8.95 -9.13 -10.36
CA GLN A 77 -10.11 -8.40 -10.85
C GLN A 77 -11.25 -9.40 -11.14
N GLU A 78 -12.50 -8.94 -11.13
CA GLU A 78 -13.71 -9.78 -11.18
C GLU A 78 -13.81 -10.91 -10.15
N ASP A 79 -13.13 -10.79 -9.01
CA ASP A 79 -13.27 -11.70 -7.89
C ASP A 79 -14.59 -11.44 -7.13
N PHE A 80 -15.69 -11.87 -7.77
CA PHE A 80 -17.06 -11.65 -7.34
C PHE A 80 -17.65 -12.88 -6.63
N ASN A 81 -18.27 -13.79 -7.38
CA ASN A 81 -19.16 -14.83 -6.82
C ASN A 81 -18.41 -16.07 -6.35
N TYR A 82 -17.16 -16.26 -6.79
CA TYR A 82 -16.35 -17.44 -6.50
C TYR A 82 -15.19 -17.16 -5.51
N HIS A 83 -15.18 -15.96 -4.91
CA HIS A 83 -14.19 -15.50 -3.93
C HIS A 83 -13.87 -16.51 -2.81
N ALA A 84 -14.90 -17.17 -2.27
CA ALA A 84 -14.71 -18.17 -1.22
C ALA A 84 -13.84 -19.35 -1.69
N TYR A 85 -13.96 -19.77 -2.95
CA TYR A 85 -13.14 -20.83 -3.53
C TYR A 85 -11.69 -20.37 -3.78
N LEU A 86 -11.50 -19.14 -4.27
CA LEU A 86 -10.17 -18.53 -4.44
C LEU A 86 -9.41 -18.49 -3.10
N TYR A 87 -10.06 -17.97 -2.06
CA TYR A 87 -9.47 -17.78 -0.74
C TYR A 87 -9.32 -19.09 0.06
N ALA A 88 -10.19 -20.08 -0.14
CA ALA A 88 -10.03 -21.39 0.49
C ALA A 88 -8.90 -22.22 -0.16
N ALA A 89 -8.63 -21.98 -1.45
CA ALA A 89 -7.61 -22.66 -2.22
C ALA A 89 -6.20 -22.08 -2.04
N ASP A 90 -6.07 -20.75 -1.88
CA ASP A 90 -4.78 -20.17 -1.51
C ASP A 90 -4.46 -20.43 -0.04
N THR A 91 -3.21 -20.84 0.23
CA THR A 91 -2.66 -21.00 1.58
C THR A 91 -1.34 -20.25 1.78
N ALA A 92 -0.87 -19.49 0.77
CA ALA A 92 0.43 -18.83 0.81
C ALA A 92 0.39 -17.37 1.29
N HIS A 93 -0.72 -16.66 1.04
CA HIS A 93 -0.82 -15.23 1.33
C HIS A 93 -1.52 -14.97 2.66
N ALA A 94 -0.75 -14.53 3.66
CA ALA A 94 -1.26 -14.28 5.02
C ALA A 94 -2.07 -12.97 5.14
N TYR A 95 -1.85 -12.00 4.24
CA TYR A 95 -2.47 -10.69 4.28
C TYR A 95 -3.44 -10.57 3.11
N ARG A 96 -4.73 -10.38 3.37
CA ARG A 96 -5.76 -10.40 2.32
C ARG A 96 -6.83 -9.34 2.57
N THR A 97 -7.26 -8.69 1.50
CA THR A 97 -8.38 -7.75 1.57
C THR A 97 -9.70 -8.50 1.75
N ALA A 98 -10.68 -7.88 2.43
CA ALA A 98 -12.04 -8.40 2.47
C ALA A 98 -12.76 -8.11 1.15
N THR A 99 -13.57 -9.06 0.67
CA THR A 99 -14.44 -8.86 -0.50
C THR A 99 -15.48 -7.78 -0.25
N SER A 100 -15.77 -7.00 -1.29
CA SER A 100 -16.90 -6.05 -1.34
C SER A 100 -18.25 -6.72 -1.68
N GLY A 101 -18.29 -8.04 -1.91
CA GLY A 101 -19.48 -8.78 -2.33
C GLY A 101 -19.42 -9.28 -3.78
N GLY A 102 -20.46 -10.02 -4.18
CA GLY A 102 -20.60 -10.58 -5.53
C GLY A 102 -21.00 -9.53 -6.59
N ALA A 103 -21.17 -10.00 -7.83
CA ALA A 103 -21.49 -9.13 -8.98
C ALA A 103 -22.78 -8.33 -8.74
N GLY A 104 -22.77 -7.05 -9.11
CA GLY A 104 -23.86 -6.11 -8.85
C GLY A 104 -23.86 -5.44 -7.47
N ILE A 105 -22.96 -5.85 -6.57
CA ILE A 105 -22.81 -5.27 -5.22
C ILE A 105 -21.35 -4.91 -4.94
N GLY A 106 -20.44 -5.83 -5.24
CA GLY A 106 -19.01 -5.64 -5.09
C GLY A 106 -18.33 -5.14 -6.36
N SER A 107 -17.10 -4.69 -6.19
CA SER A 107 -16.21 -4.21 -7.26
C SER A 107 -15.34 -5.30 -7.89
N GLY A 108 -15.26 -6.49 -7.28
CA GLY A 108 -14.47 -7.62 -7.77
C GLY A 108 -12.95 -7.44 -7.65
N LEU A 109 -12.47 -6.41 -6.95
CA LEU A 109 -11.03 -6.17 -6.78
C LEU A 109 -10.59 -6.69 -5.41
N ASN A 110 -9.65 -7.61 -5.35
CA ASN A 110 -9.06 -8.06 -4.08
C ASN A 110 -7.55 -8.21 -4.20
N THR A 111 -6.84 -8.10 -3.08
CA THR A 111 -5.40 -8.35 -2.98
C THR A 111 -5.14 -9.50 -2.02
N LEU A 112 -4.29 -10.43 -2.43
CA LEU A 112 -3.68 -11.45 -1.59
C LEU A 112 -2.17 -11.19 -1.56
N SER A 113 -1.58 -11.04 -0.38
CA SER A 113 -0.18 -10.67 -0.19
C SER A 113 0.51 -11.53 0.86
N LYS A 114 1.79 -11.83 0.61
CA LYS A 114 2.74 -12.36 1.62
C LYS A 114 3.37 -11.24 2.43
N ILE A 115 3.29 -10.00 1.94
CA ILE A 115 3.83 -8.80 2.56
C ILE A 115 2.72 -8.18 3.42
N SER A 116 3.10 -7.64 4.57
CA SER A 116 2.15 -6.94 5.45
C SER A 116 1.86 -5.56 4.90
N TYR A 117 0.59 -5.18 4.79
CA TYR A 117 0.18 -3.81 4.49
C TYR A 117 -0.29 -3.08 5.76
N ASP A 118 -0.28 -1.74 5.72
CA ASP A 118 -0.89 -0.92 6.75
C ASP A 118 -2.42 -0.98 6.60
N GLY A 119 -3.08 -1.68 7.55
CA GLY A 119 -4.51 -1.96 7.49
C GLY A 119 -5.41 -0.72 7.59
N ASP A 120 -4.88 0.38 8.13
CA ASP A 120 -5.56 1.68 8.14
C ASP A 120 -5.58 2.34 6.75
N ASP A 121 -4.62 2.01 5.89
CA ASP A 121 -4.41 2.61 4.58
C ASP A 121 -5.01 1.75 3.44
N PHE A 122 -6.02 0.92 3.72
CA PHE A 122 -6.80 0.23 2.68
C PHE A 122 -8.05 1.02 2.30
N GLU A 123 -8.12 1.47 1.04
CA GLU A 123 -9.25 2.22 0.51
C GLU A 123 -9.81 1.56 -0.76
N ARG A 124 -11.12 1.71 -1.01
CA ARG A 124 -11.81 1.21 -2.21
C ARG A 124 -12.66 2.33 -2.80
N SER A 125 -12.35 2.74 -4.02
CA SER A 125 -13.03 3.84 -4.73
C SER A 125 -13.74 3.32 -5.96
N GLY A 126 -15.03 3.63 -6.10
CA GLY A 126 -15.78 3.40 -7.33
C GLY A 126 -15.45 4.44 -8.40
N TRP A 127 -15.63 4.09 -9.67
CA TRP A 127 -15.50 5.05 -10.76
C TRP A 127 -16.65 6.07 -10.79
N ASN A 128 -16.32 7.33 -11.08
CA ASN A 128 -17.30 8.39 -11.30
C ASN A 128 -18.01 8.29 -12.67
N SER A 129 -17.39 7.59 -13.62
CA SER A 129 -17.87 7.41 -14.99
C SER A 129 -17.83 5.94 -15.39
N CYS A 130 -18.92 5.49 -15.99
CA CYS A 130 -19.08 4.16 -16.58
C CYS A 130 -20.00 4.27 -17.80
N GLN A 131 -19.87 3.32 -18.71
CA GLN A 131 -20.68 3.19 -19.91
C GLN A 131 -21.71 2.06 -19.71
N LEU A 132 -22.93 2.26 -20.23
CA LEU A 132 -24.07 1.38 -19.95
C LEU A 132 -24.17 0.16 -20.87
N ASP A 133 -23.80 0.28 -22.14
CA ASP A 133 -23.98 -0.78 -23.16
C ASP A 133 -22.92 -1.88 -23.10
N SER A 134 -21.77 -1.61 -22.48
CA SER A 134 -20.75 -2.60 -22.08
C SER A 134 -21.10 -3.38 -20.80
N GLY A 135 -22.15 -2.97 -20.07
CA GLY A 135 -22.52 -3.53 -18.77
C GLY A 135 -21.66 -3.06 -17.59
N ASP A 136 -20.67 -2.19 -17.81
CA ASP A 136 -19.75 -1.71 -16.76
C ASP A 136 -20.47 -1.01 -15.60
N CYS A 137 -21.56 -0.29 -15.87
CA CYS A 137 -22.38 0.33 -14.83
C CYS A 137 -23.22 -0.66 -14.00
N LEU A 138 -23.30 -1.95 -14.37
CA LEU A 138 -24.13 -2.94 -13.67
C LEU A 138 -23.46 -3.53 -12.43
N THR A 139 -22.16 -3.27 -12.22
CA THR A 139 -21.42 -3.63 -11.01
C THR A 139 -20.49 -2.47 -10.64
N PRO A 140 -20.26 -2.15 -9.35
CA PRO A 140 -19.45 -0.97 -8.98
C PRO A 140 -17.95 -1.19 -9.22
N LYS A 141 -17.51 -1.15 -10.49
CA LYS A 141 -16.09 -1.12 -10.88
C LYS A 141 -15.37 0.10 -10.29
N GLY A 142 -14.05 0.00 -10.17
CA GLY A 142 -13.26 1.00 -9.47
C GLY A 142 -11.78 0.66 -9.37
N PHE A 143 -11.19 1.10 -8.27
CA PHE A 143 -9.85 0.71 -7.83
C PHE A 143 -9.78 0.52 -6.30
N THR A 144 -8.80 -0.24 -5.82
CA THR A 144 -8.37 -0.20 -4.42
C THR A 144 -6.98 0.39 -4.29
N PHE A 145 -6.71 0.96 -3.12
CA PHE A 145 -5.40 1.42 -2.68
C PHE A 145 -4.99 0.67 -1.42
N MET A 146 -3.70 0.37 -1.29
CA MET A 146 -3.10 -0.16 -0.07
C MET A 146 -1.62 0.20 0.04
N ARG A 147 -1.11 0.34 1.27
CA ARG A 147 0.31 0.62 1.54
C ARG A 147 1.04 -0.63 2.03
N GLU A 148 1.76 -1.29 1.14
CA GLU A 148 2.59 -2.47 1.45
C GLU A 148 3.87 -2.08 2.17
N ARG A 149 4.21 -2.79 3.25
CA ARG A 149 5.37 -2.54 4.13
C ARG A 149 6.46 -3.58 3.87
N LEU A 150 7.36 -3.26 2.95
CA LEU A 150 8.51 -4.10 2.59
C LEU A 150 9.49 -4.26 3.78
N SER A 151 9.64 -3.21 4.59
CA SER A 151 10.33 -3.24 5.87
C SER A 151 9.89 -2.06 6.75
N GLU A 152 10.43 -1.94 7.97
CA GLU A 152 10.15 -0.78 8.84
C GLU A 152 10.46 0.53 8.11
N GLY A 153 9.46 1.42 8.01
CA GLY A 153 9.59 2.69 7.28
C GLY A 153 9.76 2.57 5.75
N VAL A 154 9.75 1.38 5.16
CA VAL A 154 9.93 1.16 3.71
C VAL A 154 8.59 0.69 3.13
N TYR A 155 7.92 1.63 2.45
CA TYR A 155 6.58 1.44 1.92
C TYR A 155 6.52 1.57 0.40
N VAL A 156 5.61 0.80 -0.20
CA VAL A 156 5.19 0.95 -1.61
C VAL A 156 3.67 1.00 -1.65
N ASP A 157 3.15 1.97 -2.38
CA ASP A 157 1.72 2.18 -2.56
C ASP A 157 1.22 1.36 -3.75
N PHE A 158 0.27 0.45 -3.50
CA PHE A 158 -0.26 -0.48 -4.48
C PHE A 158 -1.70 -0.14 -4.88
N TYR A 159 -1.98 -0.20 -6.18
CA TYR A 159 -3.29 0.08 -6.75
C TYR A 159 -3.78 -1.09 -7.61
N ASN A 160 -4.88 -1.72 -7.19
CA ASN A 160 -5.64 -2.69 -8.00
C ASN A 160 -6.73 -1.93 -8.76
N LEU A 161 -6.84 -2.07 -10.08
CA LEU A 161 -7.91 -1.42 -10.86
C LEU A 161 -8.60 -2.36 -11.85
N HIS A 162 -9.88 -2.09 -12.11
CA HIS A 162 -10.60 -2.62 -13.28
C HIS A 162 -11.40 -1.47 -13.90
N THR A 163 -10.93 -0.90 -15.01
CA THR A 163 -11.59 0.21 -15.71
C THR A 163 -12.70 -0.26 -16.68
N ASN A 164 -13.45 0.67 -17.25
CA ASN A 164 -14.52 0.39 -18.22
C ASN A 164 -14.06 -0.52 -19.38
N ALA A 165 -14.79 -1.59 -19.67
CA ALA A 165 -14.54 -2.50 -20.79
C ALA A 165 -14.93 -1.85 -22.13
N GLY A 166 -14.99 -2.64 -23.21
CA GLY A 166 -15.54 -2.20 -24.49
C GLY A 166 -14.66 -1.24 -25.33
N THR A 167 -15.19 -0.82 -26.48
CA THR A 167 -14.47 -0.03 -27.50
C THR A 167 -15.33 1.03 -28.22
N SER A 168 -16.55 1.28 -27.75
CA SER A 168 -17.35 2.43 -28.21
C SER A 168 -16.69 3.75 -27.80
N ASP A 169 -17.14 4.87 -28.39
CA ASP A 169 -16.68 6.20 -27.98
C ASP A 169 -16.99 6.50 -26.50
N GLY A 170 -18.10 5.94 -25.97
CA GLY A 170 -18.47 6.03 -24.56
C GLY A 170 -17.51 5.24 -23.66
N ASP A 171 -17.15 4.01 -24.07
CA ASP A 171 -16.17 3.19 -23.34
C ASP A 171 -14.80 3.87 -23.24
N LEU A 172 -14.33 4.43 -24.36
CA LEU A 172 -13.06 5.14 -24.46
C LEU A 172 -13.06 6.40 -23.57
N ALA A 173 -14.15 7.16 -23.59
CA ALA A 173 -14.32 8.33 -22.73
C ALA A 173 -14.38 7.96 -21.24
N SER A 174 -15.13 6.92 -20.87
CA SER A 174 -15.22 6.45 -19.48
C SER A 174 -13.88 5.93 -18.97
N ARG A 175 -13.12 5.14 -19.75
CA ARG A 175 -11.75 4.74 -19.35
C ARG A 175 -10.81 5.91 -19.16
N ALA A 176 -10.85 6.90 -20.06
CA ALA A 176 -10.01 8.08 -19.92
C ALA A 176 -10.32 8.83 -18.62
N ASP A 177 -11.59 8.95 -18.25
CA ASP A 177 -12.02 9.55 -16.98
C ASP A 177 -11.63 8.69 -15.76
N ASN A 178 -11.73 7.36 -15.85
CA ASN A 178 -11.26 6.44 -14.80
C ASN A 178 -9.76 6.64 -14.51
N LEU A 179 -8.93 6.68 -15.55
CA LEU A 179 -7.48 6.92 -15.39
C LEU A 179 -7.15 8.33 -14.89
N ASN A 180 -7.94 9.35 -15.25
CA ASN A 180 -7.82 10.69 -14.69
C ASN A 180 -8.16 10.73 -13.19
N GLN A 181 -9.27 10.07 -12.79
CA GLN A 181 -9.67 9.92 -11.38
C GLN A 181 -8.57 9.22 -10.56
N LEU A 182 -8.02 8.12 -11.08
CA LEU A 182 -6.92 7.41 -10.43
C LEU A 182 -5.64 8.28 -10.35
N SER A 183 -5.33 9.08 -11.37
CA SER A 183 -4.19 10.00 -11.32
C SER A 183 -4.35 11.06 -10.21
N ALA A 184 -5.54 11.66 -10.07
CA ALA A 184 -5.82 12.60 -8.99
C ALA A 184 -5.70 11.93 -7.60
N PHE A 185 -6.09 10.66 -7.49
CA PHE A 185 -5.92 9.87 -6.26
C PHE A 185 -4.43 9.60 -5.98
N ILE A 186 -3.65 9.14 -6.95
CA ILE A 186 -2.19 8.91 -6.82
C ILE A 186 -1.45 10.21 -6.41
N GLN A 187 -1.83 11.34 -6.99
CA GLN A 187 -1.24 12.65 -6.66
C GLN A 187 -1.51 13.07 -5.21
N SER A 188 -2.67 12.74 -4.65
CA SER A 188 -3.05 13.08 -3.28
C SER A 188 -2.63 12.05 -2.23
N HIS A 189 -2.51 10.77 -2.59
CA HIS A 189 -2.28 9.67 -1.64
C HIS A 189 -0.83 9.16 -1.61
N SER A 190 -0.12 9.28 -2.73
CA SER A 190 1.22 8.73 -2.95
C SER A 190 2.29 9.78 -3.25
N ALA A 191 2.06 11.05 -2.91
CA ALA A 191 3.08 12.09 -2.98
C ALA A 191 4.32 11.66 -2.17
N GLY A 192 5.49 11.60 -2.82
CA GLY A 192 6.74 11.14 -2.18
C GLY A 192 6.91 9.62 -2.04
N ASN A 193 5.89 8.81 -2.36
CA ASN A 193 5.96 7.35 -2.25
C ASN A 193 6.27 6.67 -3.59
N ALA A 194 6.87 5.48 -3.50
CA ALA A 194 7.00 4.57 -4.63
C ALA A 194 5.63 3.91 -4.87
N VAL A 195 5.29 3.65 -6.13
CA VAL A 195 3.95 3.21 -6.52
C VAL A 195 4.04 2.01 -7.46
N VAL A 196 3.11 1.07 -7.32
CA VAL A 196 2.77 0.05 -8.32
C VAL A 196 1.26 0.14 -8.61
N VAL A 197 0.89 0.26 -9.87
CA VAL A 197 -0.49 0.20 -10.37
C VAL A 197 -0.60 -1.05 -11.23
N MET A 198 -1.53 -1.96 -10.92
CA MET A 198 -1.76 -3.14 -11.74
C MET A 198 -3.21 -3.61 -11.74
N GLY A 199 -3.61 -4.26 -12.82
CA GLY A 199 -4.96 -4.75 -13.03
C GLY A 199 -5.40 -4.68 -14.49
N ASP A 200 -6.66 -5.01 -14.72
CA ASP A 200 -7.30 -4.86 -16.02
C ASP A 200 -7.57 -3.38 -16.31
N THR A 201 -6.65 -2.77 -17.05
CA THR A 201 -6.82 -1.39 -17.49
C THR A 201 -7.79 -1.26 -18.66
N ASN A 202 -8.26 -2.36 -19.26
CA ASN A 202 -8.99 -2.40 -20.53
C ASN A 202 -8.33 -1.60 -21.69
N THR A 203 -7.08 -1.13 -21.53
CA THR A 203 -6.39 -0.24 -22.48
C THR A 203 -5.35 -0.96 -23.35
N ARG A 204 -5.11 -0.38 -24.53
CA ARG A 204 -4.02 -0.74 -25.43
C ARG A 204 -3.28 0.52 -25.87
N TYR A 205 -1.95 0.51 -25.84
CA TYR A 205 -1.12 1.59 -26.38
C TYR A 205 -1.42 1.84 -27.86
N THR A 206 -1.76 0.79 -28.63
CA THR A 206 -2.08 0.93 -30.05
C THR A 206 -3.49 1.52 -30.29
N ARG A 207 -4.41 1.49 -29.32
CA ARG A 207 -5.79 1.93 -29.54
C ARG A 207 -5.89 3.46 -29.46
N SER A 208 -6.41 4.08 -30.52
CA SER A 208 -6.43 5.54 -30.70
C SER A 208 -7.12 6.35 -29.60
N GLY A 209 -8.14 5.78 -28.93
CA GLY A 209 -8.87 6.47 -27.85
C GLY A 209 -8.40 6.16 -26.42
N ASP A 210 -7.49 5.21 -26.21
CA ASP A 210 -7.01 4.88 -24.85
C ASP A 210 -5.90 5.84 -24.39
N THR A 211 -5.87 6.15 -23.09
CA THR A 211 -4.97 7.17 -22.51
C THR A 211 -3.86 6.61 -21.60
N ILE A 212 -3.49 5.33 -21.77
CA ILE A 212 -2.55 4.65 -20.87
C ILE A 212 -1.13 5.24 -20.88
N ALA A 213 -0.65 5.71 -22.04
CA ALA A 213 0.64 6.39 -22.15
C ALA A 213 0.62 7.75 -21.44
N GLU A 214 -0.47 8.51 -21.60
CA GLU A 214 -0.69 9.79 -20.95
C GLU A 214 -0.84 9.62 -19.42
N PHE A 215 -1.56 8.60 -18.96
CA PHE A 215 -1.67 8.23 -17.55
C PHE A 215 -0.29 7.86 -16.96
N ALA A 216 0.49 7.04 -17.66
CA ALA A 216 1.83 6.69 -17.22
C ALA A 216 2.72 7.94 -17.09
N ALA A 217 2.74 8.79 -18.11
CA ALA A 217 3.52 10.03 -18.13
C ALA A 217 3.09 11.01 -17.01
N ALA A 218 1.80 11.24 -16.82
CA ALA A 218 1.26 12.17 -15.82
C ALA A 218 1.63 11.78 -14.37
N ASN A 219 1.76 10.48 -14.10
CA ASN A 219 2.09 9.96 -12.77
C ASN A 219 3.58 9.61 -12.61
N GLY A 220 4.39 9.75 -13.66
CA GLY A 220 5.81 9.35 -13.67
C GLY A 220 6.02 7.84 -13.58
N LEU A 221 5.06 7.04 -14.08
CA LEU A 221 5.10 5.58 -14.06
C LEU A 221 5.81 5.02 -15.30
N THR A 222 6.47 3.89 -15.11
CA THR A 222 7.09 3.05 -16.15
C THR A 222 6.33 1.74 -16.25
N ASP A 223 6.02 1.30 -17.46
CA ASP A 223 5.44 -0.01 -17.74
C ASP A 223 6.56 -1.03 -18.03
N PRO A 224 6.71 -2.11 -17.24
CA PRO A 224 7.72 -3.15 -17.45
C PRO A 224 7.61 -3.87 -18.79
N TRP A 225 6.43 -3.98 -19.39
CA TRP A 225 6.27 -4.53 -20.75
C TRP A 225 6.94 -3.61 -21.77
N VAL A 226 6.67 -2.31 -21.68
CA VAL A 226 7.32 -1.30 -22.54
C VAL A 226 8.83 -1.29 -22.30
N GLN A 227 9.26 -1.26 -21.05
CA GLN A 227 10.67 -1.20 -20.66
C GLN A 227 11.46 -2.43 -21.11
N LEU A 228 11.00 -3.64 -20.76
CA LEU A 228 11.76 -4.88 -20.90
C LEU A 228 11.50 -5.61 -22.22
N ILE A 229 10.26 -5.56 -22.74
CA ILE A 229 9.87 -6.30 -23.95
C ILE A 229 9.87 -5.41 -25.20
N ARG A 230 9.51 -4.13 -25.07
CA ARG A 230 9.50 -3.15 -26.17
C ARG A 230 10.75 -2.25 -26.23
N GLY A 231 11.76 -2.53 -25.41
CA GLY A 231 13.04 -1.80 -25.41
C GLY A 231 12.93 -0.33 -24.97
N GLY A 232 11.96 -0.02 -24.10
CA GLY A 232 11.70 1.33 -23.61
C GLY A 232 10.85 2.21 -24.52
N VAL A 233 10.37 1.69 -25.66
CA VAL A 233 9.56 2.46 -26.63
C VAL A 233 8.14 1.88 -26.69
N ALA A 234 7.16 2.65 -26.20
CA ALA A 234 5.76 2.26 -26.28
C ALA A 234 5.28 2.19 -27.75
N PRO A 235 4.32 1.30 -28.09
CA PRO A 235 3.66 1.31 -29.38
C PRO A 235 3.06 2.68 -29.72
N THR A 236 3.01 3.03 -31.01
CA THR A 236 2.41 4.29 -31.46
C THR A 236 0.90 4.23 -31.33
N LYS A 237 0.31 5.23 -30.66
CA LYS A 237 -1.13 5.38 -30.51
C LYS A 237 -1.83 5.50 -31.87
N GLY A 238 -2.79 4.62 -32.13
CA GLY A 238 -3.47 4.47 -33.42
C GLY A 238 -2.75 3.56 -34.44
N SER A 239 -1.67 2.86 -34.08
CA SER A 239 -1.08 1.83 -34.95
C SER A 239 -1.93 0.55 -34.99
N ASP A 240 -1.58 -0.35 -35.90
CA ASP A 240 -2.12 -1.71 -35.92
C ASP A 240 -2.00 -2.39 -34.54
N ALA A 241 -3.03 -3.17 -34.18
CA ALA A 241 -3.09 -3.85 -32.91
C ALA A 241 -2.06 -4.99 -32.82
N LEU A 242 -1.32 -5.05 -31.72
CA LEU A 242 -0.42 -6.15 -31.42
C LEU A 242 -1.22 -7.33 -30.84
N VAL A 243 -1.98 -8.01 -31.70
CA VAL A 243 -2.89 -9.11 -31.30
C VAL A 243 -2.09 -10.29 -30.75
N CYS A 244 -2.58 -10.88 -29.66
CA CYS A 244 -2.03 -12.11 -29.09
C CYS A 244 -2.60 -13.35 -29.79
N ASP A 245 -1.73 -14.29 -30.16
CA ASP A 245 -2.15 -15.62 -30.59
C ASP A 245 -2.37 -16.50 -29.34
N GLN A 246 -3.64 -16.83 -29.09
CA GLN A 246 -4.08 -17.67 -27.97
C GLN A 246 -4.38 -19.12 -28.41
N THR A 247 -3.95 -19.54 -29.62
CA THR A 247 -4.19 -20.91 -30.11
C THR A 247 -3.18 -21.95 -29.59
N GLY A 248 -2.04 -21.49 -29.07
CA GLY A 248 -1.00 -22.33 -28.47
C GLY A 248 -1.09 -22.41 -26.94
N THR A 249 -0.27 -23.28 -26.33
CA THR A 249 -0.16 -23.41 -24.86
C THR A 249 0.70 -22.31 -24.21
N THR A 250 1.07 -21.28 -24.97
CA THR A 250 1.91 -20.14 -24.54
C THR A 250 1.55 -18.92 -25.36
N VAL A 251 1.32 -17.78 -24.72
CA VAL A 251 1.13 -16.49 -25.39
C VAL A 251 2.47 -15.72 -25.35
N PRO A 252 2.98 -15.20 -26.48
CA PRO A 252 4.27 -14.53 -26.52
C PRO A 252 4.19 -13.11 -25.93
N ASN A 253 5.11 -12.76 -25.04
CA ASN A 253 5.19 -11.43 -24.39
C ASN A 253 5.25 -10.24 -25.39
N THR A 254 5.56 -10.47 -26.67
CA THR A 254 5.65 -9.43 -27.70
C THR A 254 4.31 -8.87 -28.18
N CYS A 255 3.21 -9.59 -27.95
CA CYS A 255 1.85 -9.07 -28.19
C CYS A 255 1.40 -8.14 -27.06
N GLU A 256 0.27 -7.47 -27.24
CA GLU A 256 -0.31 -6.58 -26.25
C GLU A 256 -1.58 -7.20 -25.61
N VAL A 257 -1.60 -7.22 -24.28
CA VAL A 257 -2.78 -7.48 -23.44
C VAL A 257 -3.34 -6.18 -22.84
N VAL A 258 -4.53 -6.24 -22.23
CA VAL A 258 -5.14 -5.09 -21.54
C VAL A 258 -4.78 -4.98 -20.06
N ASP A 259 -4.41 -6.10 -19.44
CA ASP A 259 -3.83 -6.17 -18.10
C ASP A 259 -2.44 -5.51 -18.10
N LYS A 260 -2.25 -4.50 -17.26
CA LYS A 260 -0.98 -3.78 -17.16
C LYS A 260 -0.41 -3.87 -15.75
N VAL A 261 0.91 -3.71 -15.67
CA VAL A 261 1.62 -3.35 -14.45
C VAL A 261 2.38 -2.07 -14.79
N LEU A 262 2.30 -1.05 -13.94
CA LEU A 262 3.07 0.19 -14.07
C LEU A 262 3.65 0.54 -12.70
N TYR A 263 4.85 1.12 -12.66
CA TYR A 263 5.52 1.39 -11.39
C TYR A 263 6.35 2.68 -11.42
N ARG A 264 6.63 3.25 -10.24
CA ARG A 264 7.66 4.30 -10.09
C ARG A 264 8.44 4.14 -8.78
N SER A 265 9.69 4.57 -8.82
CA SER A 265 10.51 4.80 -7.62
C SER A 265 10.08 6.07 -6.88
N SER A 266 10.57 6.25 -5.66
CA SER A 266 10.61 7.53 -4.96
C SER A 266 12.02 7.90 -4.53
N LYS A 267 12.15 9.07 -3.88
CA LYS A 267 13.41 9.53 -3.29
C LYS A 267 13.90 8.63 -2.13
N LEU A 268 12.99 7.89 -1.48
CA LEU A 268 13.32 6.91 -0.45
C LEU A 268 13.50 5.49 -1.01
N VAL A 269 12.61 5.05 -1.90
CA VAL A 269 12.56 3.64 -2.36
C VAL A 269 12.80 3.59 -3.86
N SER A 270 13.94 3.04 -4.26
CA SER A 270 14.16 2.65 -5.65
C SER A 270 13.46 1.33 -5.91
N LEU A 271 12.66 1.28 -6.97
CA LEU A 271 12.06 0.08 -7.55
C LEU A 271 12.64 -0.12 -8.96
N ASN A 272 12.89 -1.37 -9.34
CA ASN A 272 13.35 -1.74 -10.67
C ASN A 272 12.70 -3.06 -11.09
N ALA A 273 11.98 -3.05 -12.22
CA ALA A 273 11.42 -4.26 -12.80
C ALA A 273 12.52 -5.11 -13.45
N THR A 274 12.68 -6.34 -12.97
CA THR A 274 13.72 -7.29 -13.40
C THR A 274 13.21 -8.35 -14.37
N SER A 275 11.89 -8.55 -14.44
CA SER A 275 11.25 -9.47 -15.38
C SER A 275 9.81 -9.04 -15.67
N TYR A 276 9.32 -9.40 -16.84
CA TYR A 276 7.90 -9.33 -17.23
C TYR A 276 7.55 -10.68 -17.88
N ASN A 277 6.40 -11.26 -17.55
CA ASN A 277 5.91 -12.43 -18.26
C ASN A 277 4.36 -12.51 -18.29
N ASN A 278 3.82 -12.93 -19.44
CA ASN A 278 2.47 -13.45 -19.55
C ASN A 278 2.48 -14.92 -19.06
N GLU A 279 1.68 -15.18 -18.04
CA GLU A 279 1.64 -16.43 -17.29
C GLU A 279 0.61 -17.44 -17.82
N HIS A 280 0.02 -17.19 -18.99
CA HIS A 280 -0.92 -18.06 -19.71
C HIS A 280 -0.66 -19.57 -19.50
N ALA A 281 0.55 -20.04 -19.78
CA ALA A 281 0.92 -21.45 -19.69
C ALA A 281 0.78 -22.06 -18.28
N LYS A 282 0.90 -21.25 -17.22
CA LYS A 282 0.68 -21.69 -15.84
C LYS A 282 -0.80 -21.68 -15.44
N PHE A 283 -1.70 -21.07 -16.21
CA PHE A 283 -3.11 -20.90 -15.88
C PHE A 283 -4.07 -21.53 -16.92
N LEU A 284 -3.67 -22.69 -17.47
CA LEU A 284 -4.53 -23.56 -18.27
C LEU A 284 -5.15 -24.70 -17.46
N GLU A 285 -6.40 -25.06 -17.75
CA GLU A 285 -7.08 -26.23 -17.20
C GLU A 285 -6.42 -27.53 -17.68
N SER A 286 -6.16 -28.43 -16.74
CA SER A 286 -5.47 -29.69 -17.00
C SER A 286 -6.32 -30.62 -17.86
N GLY A 287 -5.82 -30.95 -19.06
CA GLY A 287 -6.44 -31.92 -19.98
C GLY A 287 -7.27 -31.30 -21.10
N THR A 288 -7.75 -30.07 -20.94
CA THR A 288 -8.40 -29.30 -22.02
C THR A 288 -7.47 -28.25 -22.63
N ASN A 289 -6.46 -27.79 -21.88
CA ASN A 289 -5.60 -26.65 -22.20
C ASN A 289 -6.36 -25.32 -22.42
N LEU A 290 -7.61 -25.24 -21.98
CA LEU A 290 -8.38 -23.99 -21.99
C LEU A 290 -7.92 -23.08 -20.85
N MET A 291 -7.98 -21.76 -21.06
CA MET A 291 -7.61 -20.79 -20.04
C MET A 291 -8.58 -20.85 -18.84
N LEU A 292 -8.06 -20.73 -17.62
CA LEU A 292 -8.90 -20.74 -16.40
C LEU A 292 -9.76 -19.45 -16.26
N SER A 293 -9.37 -18.39 -16.97
CA SER A 293 -10.10 -17.14 -17.16
C SER A 293 -10.19 -16.82 -18.66
N ASP A 294 -10.89 -15.76 -19.06
CA ASP A 294 -10.81 -15.18 -20.40
C ASP A 294 -9.62 -14.21 -20.57
N HIS A 295 -9.00 -13.78 -19.46
CA HIS A 295 -7.78 -12.98 -19.45
C HIS A 295 -6.50 -13.82 -19.28
N ASP A 296 -5.38 -13.25 -19.74
CA ASP A 296 -4.04 -13.78 -19.48
C ASP A 296 -3.45 -13.13 -18.20
N PRO A 297 -3.00 -13.90 -17.21
CA PRO A 297 -2.38 -13.35 -16.00
C PRO A 297 -0.99 -12.77 -16.30
N ILE A 298 -0.69 -11.57 -15.75
CA ILE A 298 0.57 -10.87 -15.99
C ILE A 298 1.40 -10.78 -14.71
N THR A 299 2.65 -11.24 -14.76
CA THR A 299 3.61 -11.11 -13.65
C THR A 299 4.76 -10.16 -13.96
N VAL A 300 5.25 -9.49 -12.93
CA VAL A 300 6.47 -8.68 -12.95
C VAL A 300 7.30 -9.00 -11.71
N GLY A 301 8.60 -9.24 -11.90
CA GLY A 301 9.57 -9.32 -10.83
C GLY A 301 10.18 -7.95 -10.54
N PHE A 302 10.39 -7.63 -9.26
CA PHE A 302 11.00 -6.37 -8.82
C PHE A 302 12.20 -6.61 -7.92
N THR A 303 13.23 -5.77 -8.08
CA THR A 303 14.21 -5.47 -7.02
C THR A 303 13.87 -4.12 -6.40
N TRP A 304 14.15 -3.97 -5.10
CA TRP A 304 13.99 -2.71 -4.39
C TRP A 304 15.18 -2.41 -3.48
N SER A 305 15.43 -1.12 -3.25
CA SER A 305 16.42 -0.65 -2.27
C SER A 305 16.03 0.69 -1.65
N ARG A 306 16.23 0.82 -0.35
CA ARG A 306 16.13 2.08 0.40
C ARG A 306 17.35 2.96 0.10
N ASN A 307 17.11 4.24 -0.14
CA ASN A 307 18.14 5.26 -0.24
C ASN A 307 18.83 5.44 1.12
N SER A 308 20.14 5.12 1.19
CA SER A 308 20.91 5.12 2.44
C SER A 308 21.07 6.50 3.10
N ALA A 309 20.69 7.59 2.43
CA ALA A 309 20.64 8.93 3.01
C ALA A 309 19.42 9.19 3.93
N PHE A 310 18.38 8.35 3.84
CA PHE A 310 17.09 8.52 4.51
C PHE A 310 16.61 7.22 5.16
N GLN A 311 16.15 7.29 6.40
CA GLN A 311 15.40 6.20 7.03
C GLN A 311 14.11 6.78 7.59
N LEU A 312 12.99 6.07 7.44
CA LEU A 312 11.72 6.46 8.03
C LEU A 312 11.43 5.56 9.23
N SER A 313 10.66 6.07 10.19
CA SER A 313 9.99 5.22 11.19
C SER A 313 8.70 4.65 10.62
N ASP A 314 8.22 3.55 11.20
CA ASP A 314 6.80 3.22 11.11
C ASP A 314 5.94 4.41 11.62
N GLN A 315 4.76 4.57 11.03
CA GLN A 315 3.77 5.56 11.47
C GLN A 315 3.09 5.14 12.79
N PHE A 316 2.28 6.03 13.36
CA PHE A 316 1.44 5.79 14.53
C PHE A 316 0.26 6.79 14.51
N GLY A 317 -0.94 6.37 14.90
CA GLY A 317 -2.19 7.12 14.68
C GLY A 317 -3.16 6.39 13.74
N GLY A 318 -4.22 7.07 13.29
CA GLY A 318 -5.37 6.44 12.63
C GLY A 318 -5.60 6.73 11.13
N PRO A 319 -6.59 6.06 10.50
CA PRO A 319 -6.91 6.13 9.07
C PRO A 319 -7.61 7.44 8.63
N HIS A 320 -7.43 8.56 9.33
CA HIS A 320 -8.18 9.80 9.09
C HIS A 320 -7.29 10.92 8.57
N GLY A 321 -7.87 12.02 8.07
CA GLY A 321 -7.11 13.11 7.46
C GLY A 321 -6.56 12.78 6.06
N ASN A 322 -5.82 13.71 5.48
CA ASN A 322 -5.20 13.59 4.16
C ASN A 322 -3.74 13.09 4.28
N TYR A 323 -3.28 12.30 3.32
CA TYR A 323 -1.89 11.83 3.26
C TYR A 323 -0.88 12.98 3.08
N PHE A 324 0.30 12.83 3.69
CA PHE A 324 1.46 13.68 3.45
C PHE A 324 2.78 12.90 3.59
N ASN A 325 3.82 13.35 2.89
CA ASN A 325 5.19 12.85 3.04
C ASN A 325 6.20 13.94 2.67
N ASP A 326 7.02 14.37 3.64
CA ASP A 326 7.99 15.45 3.45
C ASP A 326 9.24 15.04 2.66
N ILE A 327 9.41 13.75 2.30
CA ILE A 327 10.69 13.22 1.80
C ILE A 327 11.29 14.03 0.65
N ASN A 328 10.47 14.53 -0.28
CA ASN A 328 10.93 15.35 -1.39
C ASN A 328 11.50 16.71 -0.92
N SER A 329 10.91 17.30 0.12
CA SER A 329 11.31 18.57 0.75
C SER A 329 12.48 18.45 1.73
N VAL A 330 12.90 17.24 2.12
CA VAL A 330 14.02 16.99 3.06
C VAL A 330 15.32 16.65 2.31
N PRO A 331 16.35 17.51 2.28
CA PRO A 331 17.67 17.16 1.73
C PRO A 331 18.36 16.01 2.47
N ALA A 332 19.32 15.34 1.82
CA ALA A 332 20.23 14.43 2.51
C ALA A 332 21.04 15.23 3.56
N GLY A 333 21.21 14.67 4.76
CA GLY A 333 21.87 15.38 5.88
C GLY A 333 21.11 16.59 6.43
N ALA A 334 19.85 16.79 6.05
CA ALA A 334 19.07 17.94 6.50
C ALA A 334 18.94 17.99 8.03
N ARG A 335 19.20 19.15 8.62
CA ARG A 335 19.17 19.40 10.06
C ARG A 335 18.04 20.36 10.43
N ALA A 336 17.24 20.00 11.42
CA ALA A 336 16.28 20.87 12.09
C ALA A 336 17.00 22.00 12.88
N THR A 337 16.46 23.21 12.84
CA THR A 337 16.84 24.32 13.72
C THR A 337 15.75 24.66 14.73
N THR A 338 14.50 24.30 14.46
CA THR A 338 13.36 24.49 15.36
C THR A 338 12.41 23.31 15.22
N VAL A 339 11.87 22.83 16.34
CA VAL A 339 10.62 22.04 16.36
C VAL A 339 9.51 22.85 17.01
N SER A 340 8.28 22.65 16.54
CA SER A 340 7.09 23.38 16.98
C SER A 340 5.90 22.45 17.12
N LEU A 341 5.02 22.77 18.06
CA LEU A 341 3.75 22.09 18.28
C LEU A 341 2.63 23.13 18.39
N ARG A 342 1.45 22.81 17.85
CA ARG A 342 0.19 23.40 18.32
C ARG A 342 -0.58 22.30 19.05
N ALA A 343 -0.97 22.57 20.30
CA ALA A 343 -1.68 21.57 21.09
C ALA A 343 -2.69 22.19 22.06
N GLY A 344 -3.81 21.49 22.23
CA GLY A 344 -4.76 21.65 23.34
C GLY A 344 -4.80 20.36 24.16
N SER A 345 -5.98 19.71 24.20
CA SER A 345 -6.12 18.36 24.75
C SER A 345 -5.54 17.26 23.85
N ARG A 346 -5.24 17.60 22.59
CA ARG A 346 -4.64 16.76 21.53
C ARG A 346 -3.56 17.57 20.79
N VAL A 347 -2.88 16.97 19.83
CA VAL A 347 -1.92 17.67 18.97
C VAL A 347 -2.63 18.14 17.70
N ASP A 348 -2.88 19.45 17.65
CA ASP A 348 -3.49 20.12 16.51
C ASP A 348 -2.51 20.21 15.32
N GLN A 349 -1.21 20.43 15.58
CA GLN A 349 -0.17 20.51 14.53
C GLN A 349 1.21 20.11 15.05
N MET A 350 2.00 19.45 14.19
CA MET A 350 3.46 19.33 14.35
C MET A 350 4.18 20.09 13.24
N ALA A 351 5.29 20.75 13.58
CA ALA A 351 6.12 21.42 12.59
C ALA A 351 7.61 21.39 12.93
N LEU A 352 8.42 21.53 11.90
CA LEU A 352 9.88 21.53 11.95
C LEU A 352 10.42 22.52 10.91
N THR A 353 11.33 23.38 11.32
CA THR A 353 12.07 24.26 10.41
C THR A 353 13.48 23.71 10.23
N LEU A 354 13.87 23.52 8.98
CA LEU A 354 15.20 23.08 8.55
C LEU A 354 16.16 24.27 8.46
N SER A 355 17.45 23.97 8.60
CA SER A 355 18.57 24.91 8.48
C SER A 355 18.67 25.65 7.13
N ASN A 356 18.01 25.16 6.08
CA ASN A 356 17.87 25.85 4.80
C ASN A 356 16.66 26.82 4.74
N GLY A 357 15.93 27.00 5.84
CA GLY A 357 14.72 27.83 5.94
C GLY A 357 13.41 27.11 5.59
N THR A 358 13.46 25.88 5.08
CA THR A 358 12.25 25.10 4.75
C THR A 358 11.48 24.79 6.03
N THR A 359 10.19 25.12 6.09
CA THR A 359 9.31 24.72 7.20
C THR A 359 8.34 23.66 6.71
N LEU A 360 8.31 22.55 7.44
CA LEU A 360 7.43 21.40 7.26
C LEU A 360 6.41 21.46 8.39
N ALA A 361 5.11 21.50 8.08
CA ALA A 361 4.06 21.67 9.07
C ALA A 361 2.79 20.91 8.67
N HIS A 362 2.30 20.05 9.56
CA HIS A 362 1.17 19.16 9.32
C HIS A 362 0.18 19.24 10.48
N GLY A 363 -1.09 19.47 10.17
CA GLY A 363 -2.17 19.71 11.12
C GLY A 363 -2.71 21.14 11.11
N GLY A 364 -3.88 21.33 11.72
CA GLY A 364 -4.66 22.55 11.65
C GLY A 364 -4.16 23.70 12.54
N THR A 365 -4.92 24.80 12.54
CA THR A 365 -4.58 26.02 13.28
C THR A 365 -5.10 26.04 14.72
N GLY A 366 -5.63 24.92 15.22
CA GLY A 366 -6.11 24.79 16.60
C GLY A 366 -5.00 24.88 17.66
N GLY A 367 -5.35 24.59 18.91
CA GLY A 367 -4.41 24.54 20.02
C GLY A 367 -3.63 25.84 20.32
N THR A 368 -2.72 25.74 21.30
CA THR A 368 -1.74 26.80 21.61
C THR A 368 -0.40 26.47 20.95
N ALA A 369 0.19 27.44 20.25
CA ALA A 369 1.50 27.29 19.61
C ALA A 369 2.64 27.34 20.64
N SER A 370 3.61 26.45 20.48
CA SER A 370 4.84 26.36 21.26
C SER A 370 6.00 25.91 20.36
N SER A 371 7.23 26.28 20.69
CA SER A 371 8.40 25.91 19.89
C SER A 371 9.67 25.76 20.73
N LEU A 372 10.65 25.05 20.19
CA LEU A 372 11.96 24.81 20.76
C LEU A 372 13.02 25.04 19.67
N THR A 373 13.66 26.20 19.72
CA THR A 373 14.86 26.48 18.92
C THR A 373 16.03 25.63 19.44
N LEU A 374 16.67 24.91 18.53
CA LEU A 374 17.78 24.00 18.78
C LEU A 374 19.11 24.75 18.73
N GLY A 375 19.94 24.59 19.77
CA GLY A 375 21.26 25.21 19.86
C GLY A 375 22.26 24.66 18.83
N SER A 376 23.50 25.17 18.86
CA SER A 376 24.59 24.59 18.04
C SER A 376 24.88 23.16 18.49
N GLY A 377 25.00 22.22 17.55
CA GLY A 377 25.19 20.79 17.83
C GLY A 377 23.99 20.08 18.46
N GLU A 378 22.85 20.77 18.65
CA GLU A 378 21.62 20.16 19.16
C GLU A 378 20.77 19.57 18.04
N TYR A 379 20.18 18.41 18.27
CA TYR A 379 19.28 17.73 17.34
C TYR A 379 18.26 16.88 18.12
N VAL A 380 17.10 16.62 17.50
CA VAL A 380 16.06 15.76 18.08
C VAL A 380 16.48 14.30 17.93
N THR A 381 16.48 13.57 19.05
CA THR A 381 16.87 12.15 19.14
C THR A 381 15.66 11.23 19.20
N SER A 382 14.57 11.65 19.84
CA SER A 382 13.36 10.83 19.93
C SER A 382 12.09 11.66 20.08
N THR A 383 10.97 11.04 19.71
CA THR A 383 9.62 11.56 19.89
C THR A 383 8.76 10.50 20.56
N GLN A 384 8.19 10.82 21.72
CA GLN A 384 7.09 10.06 22.30
C GLN A 384 5.77 10.57 21.73
N LEU A 385 4.92 9.65 21.29
CA LEU A 385 3.58 9.89 20.76
C LEU A 385 2.58 9.11 21.62
N CYS A 386 1.39 9.66 21.85
CA CYS A 386 0.26 8.88 22.35
C CYS A 386 -0.99 9.17 21.53
N GLN A 387 -1.78 8.14 21.25
CA GLN A 387 -3.01 8.24 20.46
C GLN A 387 -4.26 8.03 21.32
N GLY A 388 -5.41 8.45 20.80
CA GLY A 388 -6.71 8.26 21.43
C GLY A 388 -7.83 8.53 20.44
N VAL A 389 -9.07 8.23 20.84
CA VAL A 389 -10.25 8.42 20.00
C VAL A 389 -10.99 9.71 20.38
N LYS A 390 -11.33 10.52 19.39
CA LYS A 390 -12.25 11.66 19.47
C LYS A 390 -13.26 11.54 18.33
N ASP A 391 -14.54 11.68 18.62
CA ASP A 391 -15.61 11.70 17.61
C ASP A 391 -15.53 10.49 16.64
N SER A 392 -15.25 9.31 17.20
CA SER A 392 -15.00 8.04 16.51
C SER A 392 -13.77 8.01 15.58
N GLN A 393 -12.86 8.97 15.68
CA GLN A 393 -11.61 9.04 14.92
C GLN A 393 -10.38 8.93 15.83
N THR A 394 -9.42 8.09 15.45
CA THR A 394 -8.14 7.95 16.16
C THR A 394 -7.17 9.05 15.76
N ARG A 395 -6.62 9.78 16.74
CA ARG A 395 -5.76 10.96 16.53
C ARG A 395 -4.58 10.96 17.49
N ILE A 396 -3.57 11.78 17.20
CA ILE A 396 -2.45 12.03 18.13
C ILE A 396 -2.90 12.94 19.26
N PHE A 397 -2.99 12.36 20.46
CA PHE A 397 -3.39 13.04 21.69
C PHE A 397 -2.22 13.72 22.41
N TYR A 398 -1.00 13.17 22.28
CA TYR A 398 0.20 13.71 22.93
C TYR A 398 1.41 13.61 22.01
N THR A 399 2.32 14.58 22.15
CA THR A 399 3.67 14.49 21.57
C THR A 399 4.69 15.10 22.51
N LYS A 400 5.86 14.47 22.60
CA LYS A 400 7.05 14.98 23.28
C LYS A 400 8.30 14.70 22.45
N PHE A 401 8.87 15.75 21.86
CA PHE A 401 10.21 15.73 21.30
C PHE A 401 11.26 15.77 22.42
N THR A 402 12.35 15.04 22.26
CA THR A 402 13.53 15.05 23.14
C THR A 402 14.80 15.25 22.31
N THR A 403 15.72 16.09 22.78
CA THR A 403 17.00 16.39 22.09
C THR A 403 18.17 15.62 22.71
N ASN A 404 19.30 15.57 21.99
CA ASN A 404 20.56 15.04 22.50
C ASN A 404 21.10 15.78 23.74
N LEU A 405 20.61 17.00 24.02
CA LEU A 405 20.95 17.78 25.21
C LEU A 405 19.91 17.62 26.34
N GLY A 406 18.94 16.71 26.19
CA GLY A 406 17.88 16.48 27.18
C GLY A 406 16.80 17.56 27.24
N ARG A 407 16.82 18.56 26.35
CA ARG A 407 15.74 19.53 26.20
C ARG A 407 14.53 18.85 25.56
N THR A 408 13.33 19.32 25.89
CA THR A 408 12.09 18.73 25.42
C THR A 408 11.07 19.78 25.00
N LEU A 409 10.28 19.48 23.97
CA LEU A 409 9.05 20.19 23.62
C LEU A 409 7.90 19.20 23.69
N ALA A 410 6.84 19.50 24.46
CA ALA A 410 5.70 18.61 24.62
C ALA A 410 4.37 19.37 24.61
N GLY A 411 3.31 18.68 24.18
CA GLY A 411 1.95 19.21 24.16
C GLY A 411 0.90 18.10 24.02
N GLY A 412 -0.34 18.41 24.38
CA GLY A 412 -1.45 17.46 24.39
C GLY A 412 -1.62 16.71 25.72
N THR A 413 -2.50 15.70 25.73
CA THR A 413 -2.81 14.86 26.90
C THR A 413 -2.30 13.43 26.67
N SER A 414 -1.42 12.92 27.53
CA SER A 414 -0.97 11.51 27.44
C SER A 414 -2.15 10.55 27.62
N THR A 415 -2.15 9.46 26.87
CA THR A 415 -3.08 8.34 27.03
C THR A 415 -2.33 7.10 27.54
N SER A 416 -3.00 5.94 27.59
CA SER A 416 -2.35 4.64 27.85
C SER A 416 -1.72 4.00 26.61
N ASP A 417 -2.04 4.50 25.42
CA ASP A 417 -1.58 3.97 24.14
C ASP A 417 -0.53 4.91 23.54
N CYS A 418 0.73 4.57 23.76
CA CYS A 418 1.87 5.41 23.42
C CYS A 418 3.01 4.59 22.79
N VAL A 419 3.72 5.21 21.84
CA VAL A 419 4.97 4.71 21.26
C VAL A 419 6.08 5.75 21.42
N THR A 420 7.34 5.32 21.44
CA THR A 420 8.48 6.22 21.27
C THR A 420 9.23 5.84 20.00
N ARG A 421 9.38 6.79 19.08
CA ARG A 421 10.21 6.65 17.88
C ARG A 421 11.54 7.33 18.15
N THR A 422 12.65 6.63 17.94
CA THR A 422 14.01 7.11 18.22
C THR A 422 14.83 7.08 16.94
N ALA A 423 15.49 8.19 16.61
CA ALA A 423 16.40 8.25 15.48
C ALA A 423 17.59 7.28 15.71
N PRO A 424 18.02 6.51 14.70
CA PRO A 424 19.15 5.60 14.84
C PRO A 424 20.45 6.31 15.27
N SER A 425 21.41 5.56 15.82
CA SER A 425 22.70 6.14 16.21
C SER A 425 23.42 6.75 15.00
N GLY A 426 23.78 8.03 15.09
CA GLY A 426 24.33 8.80 13.95
C GLY A 426 23.29 9.59 13.15
N TRP A 427 22.01 9.49 13.48
CA TRP A 427 20.91 10.13 12.74
C TRP A 427 20.17 11.20 13.59
N GLN A 428 19.31 11.98 12.94
CA GLN A 428 18.46 13.02 13.53
C GLN A 428 17.09 13.09 12.83
N ILE A 429 16.07 13.59 13.53
CA ILE A 429 14.75 13.86 12.92
C ILE A 429 14.81 15.12 12.03
N ALA A 430 14.34 15.01 10.79
CA ALA A 430 14.43 16.05 9.77
C ALA A 430 13.14 16.31 8.98
N GLY A 431 12.07 15.53 9.20
CA GLY A 431 10.77 15.72 8.57
C GLY A 431 9.76 14.65 9.00
N PHE A 432 8.59 14.65 8.38
CA PHE A 432 7.45 13.81 8.77
C PHE A 432 6.82 13.08 7.57
N HIS A 433 6.07 12.01 7.84
CA HIS A 433 5.14 11.37 6.90
C HIS A 433 3.92 10.84 7.66
N GLY A 434 2.75 10.75 7.03
CA GLY A 434 1.53 10.29 7.72
C GLY A 434 0.23 10.83 7.13
N ARG A 435 -0.73 11.13 8.00
CA ARG A 435 -2.06 11.67 7.67
C ARG A 435 -2.48 12.81 8.61
N THR A 436 -3.16 13.83 8.08
CA THR A 436 -3.55 15.01 8.87
C THR A 436 -4.78 15.76 8.32
N GLY A 437 -5.58 16.30 9.22
CA GLY A 437 -6.66 17.25 8.94
C GLY A 437 -6.57 18.48 9.87
N ASP A 438 -7.66 18.79 10.56
CA ASP A 438 -7.70 19.84 11.59
C ASP A 438 -6.78 19.56 12.79
N GLU A 439 -6.46 18.29 13.01
CA GLU A 439 -5.51 17.80 14.02
C GLU A 439 -4.53 16.81 13.33
N VAL A 440 -3.52 16.31 14.05
CA VAL A 440 -2.64 15.26 13.50
C VAL A 440 -3.26 13.89 13.74
N ASP A 441 -3.62 13.20 12.66
CA ASP A 441 -4.32 11.90 12.72
C ASP A 441 -3.34 10.73 12.80
N LYS A 442 -2.29 10.73 11.96
CA LYS A 442 -1.24 9.70 11.90
C LYS A 442 0.11 10.29 11.53
N ILE A 443 1.19 9.85 12.18
CA ILE A 443 2.53 10.38 11.92
C ILE A 443 3.67 9.38 12.17
N GLY A 444 4.68 9.44 11.30
CA GLY A 444 6.01 8.89 11.45
C GLY A 444 7.06 9.93 11.09
N PHE A 445 8.33 9.58 11.30
CA PHE A 445 9.46 10.52 11.18
C PHE A 445 10.39 10.16 10.03
N ILE A 446 10.93 11.18 9.37
CA ILE A 446 12.02 11.08 8.42
C ILE A 446 13.32 11.38 9.17
N TYR A 447 14.26 10.45 9.12
CA TYR A 447 15.60 10.56 9.67
C TYR A 447 16.62 10.83 8.57
N THR A 448 17.60 11.68 8.88
CA THR A 448 18.81 11.93 8.08
C THR A 448 20.06 11.66 8.90
N GLN A 449 21.17 11.37 8.24
CA GLN A 449 22.49 11.30 8.89
C GLN A 449 22.91 12.70 9.41
N ARG A 450 23.73 12.72 10.47
CA ARG A 450 24.22 13.94 11.14
C ARG A 450 25.59 14.40 10.68
#